data_AF-I7J6E6-F1
#
_entry.id   AF-I7J6E6-F1
#
_cell.length_a   1.000
_cell.length_b   1.000
_cell.length_c   1.000
_cell.angle_alpha   90.00
_cell.angle_beta   90.00
_cell.angle_gamma   90.00
#
_symmetry.space_group_name_H-M   'P 1'
#
loop_
_entity.id
_entity.type
_entity.pdbx_description
1 polymer ?
#
loop_
_entity_poly.entity_id
_entity_poly.type
_entity_poly.pdbx_seq_one_letter_code
_entity_poly.pdbx_strand_id
1 'polypeptide(L)'
;MIKRLDIAQINDIINKIIENINLSREQIFDIIDGIRKEEENLMLEIASIKNRILNVIDEVDRLEKLDKKLRIRLAEVSRDFFKYTEEDIKKAYDEAYEVRIKLTEKKNEEKMLREKGTT
;
A
#
# COMPACT_ATOMS: atom_id res chain seq x y z
N MET A 1 42.63 34.96 -45.22
CA MET A 1 43.31 35.38 -43.97
C MET A 1 43.09 34.27 -42.95
N ILE A 2 44.13 33.49 -42.61
CA ILE A 2 44.01 32.43 -41.60
C ILE A 2 43.80 33.11 -40.26
N LYS A 3 42.63 32.93 -39.65
CA LYS A 3 42.30 33.46 -38.33
C LYS A 3 43.24 32.78 -37.34
N ARG A 4 44.30 33.46 -36.89
CA ARG A 4 45.15 32.98 -35.80
C ARG A 4 44.23 32.85 -34.59
N LEU A 5 43.95 31.61 -34.15
CA LEU A 5 43.33 31.41 -32.85
C LEU A 5 44.27 32.02 -31.82
N ASP A 6 43.77 33.00 -31.09
CA ASP A 6 44.46 33.57 -29.95
C ASP A 6 44.48 32.53 -28.82
N ILE A 7 45.65 32.30 -28.22
CA ILE A 7 45.84 31.36 -27.12
C ILE A 7 44.91 31.71 -25.96
N ALA A 8 44.62 33.01 -25.76
CA ALA A 8 43.66 33.46 -24.76
C ALA A 8 42.23 32.96 -25.03
N GLN A 9 41.80 32.93 -26.30
CA GLN A 9 40.49 32.42 -26.69
C GLN A 9 40.39 30.90 -26.50
N ILE A 10 41.46 30.16 -26.79
CA ILE A 10 41.50 28.70 -26.53
C ILE A 10 41.39 28.43 -25.03
N ASN A 11 42.12 29.17 -24.20
CA ASN A 11 42.07 29.00 -22.75
C ASN A 11 40.67 29.31 -22.17
N ASP A 12 39.98 30.34 -22.66
CA ASP A 12 38.61 30.67 -22.25
C ASP A 12 37.63 29.53 -22.59
N ILE A 13 37.76 28.94 -23.78
CA ILE A 13 36.94 27.78 -24.20
C ILE A 13 37.22 26.58 -23.30
N ILE A 14 38.48 26.28 -22.99
CA ILE A 14 38.86 25.16 -22.11
C ILE A 14 38.29 25.38 -20.69
N ASN A 15 38.41 26.59 -20.13
CA ASN A 15 37.87 26.90 -18.81
C ASN A 15 36.35 26.73 -18.76
N LYS A 16 35.63 27.20 -19.79
CA LYS A 16 34.18 26.99 -19.91
C LYS A 16 33.82 25.51 -19.98
N ILE A 17 34.58 24.70 -20.71
CA ILE A 17 34.36 23.25 -20.77
C ILE A 17 34.56 22.63 -19.38
N ILE A 18 35.61 23.01 -18.65
CA ILE A 18 35.88 22.52 -17.29
C ILE A 18 34.76 22.93 -16.33
N GLU A 19 34.30 24.18 -16.36
CA GLU A 19 33.15 24.63 -15.56
C GLU A 19 31.90 23.81 -15.87
N ASN A 20 31.58 23.60 -17.15
CA ASN A 20 30.42 22.80 -17.54
C ASN A 20 30.53 21.35 -17.07
N ILE A 21 31.72 20.75 -17.08
CA ILE A 21 31.97 19.41 -16.54
C ILE A 21 31.73 19.38 -15.03
N ASN A 22 32.20 20.40 -14.30
CA ASN A 22 31.99 20.50 -12.85
C ASN A 22 30.51 20.67 -12.50
N LEU A 23 29.80 21.56 -13.21
CA LEU A 23 28.35 21.73 -13.05
C LEU A 23 27.59 20.45 -13.36
N SER A 24 27.96 19.76 -14.44
CA SER A 24 27.35 18.48 -14.81
C SER A 24 27.59 17.42 -13.73
N ARG A 25 28.77 17.42 -13.09
CA ARG A 25 29.09 16.51 -11.98
C ARG A 25 28.21 16.80 -10.77
N GLU A 26 28.04 18.06 -10.39
CA GLU A 26 27.16 18.46 -9.28
C GLU A 26 25.72 18.03 -9.53
N GLN A 27 25.20 18.27 -10.73
CA GLN A 27 23.86 17.81 -11.12
C GLN A 27 23.70 16.28 -11.04
N ILE A 28 24.73 15.52 -11.42
CA ILE A 28 24.72 14.06 -11.28
C ILE A 28 24.65 13.66 -9.79
N PHE A 29 25.37 14.34 -8.91
CA PHE A 29 25.29 14.08 -7.48
C PHE A 29 23.89 14.36 -6.92
N ASP A 30 23.29 15.49 -7.29
CA ASP A 30 21.92 15.83 -6.88
C ASP A 30 20.91 14.77 -7.34
N ILE A 31 21.07 14.26 -8.57
CA ILE A 31 20.23 13.17 -9.09
C ILE A 31 20.41 11.90 -8.26
N ILE A 32 21.65 11.51 -7.96
CA ILE A 32 21.94 10.29 -7.19
C ILE A 32 21.35 10.39 -5.78
N ASP A 33 21.49 11.54 -5.12
CA ASP A 33 20.92 11.75 -3.80
C ASP A 33 19.38 11.76 -3.84
N GLY A 34 18.79 12.31 -4.91
CA GLY A 34 17.36 12.21 -5.18
C GLY A 34 16.89 10.76 -5.30
N ILE A 35 17.58 9.95 -6.11
CA ILE A 35 17.27 8.53 -6.30
C ILE A 35 17.36 7.75 -4.99
N ARG A 36 18.40 7.98 -4.18
CA ARG A 36 18.56 7.30 -2.88
C ARG A 36 17.41 7.62 -1.93
N LYS A 37 16.97 8.87 -1.90
CA LYS A 37 15.83 9.29 -1.07
C LYS A 37 14.54 8.67 -1.57
N GLU A 38 14.35 8.57 -2.89
CA GLU A 38 13.19 7.91 -3.48
C GLU A 38 13.18 6.41 -3.18
N GLU A 39 14.33 5.74 -3.26
CA GLU A 39 14.50 4.33 -2.87
C GLU A 39 14.10 4.10 -1.40
N GLU A 40 14.57 4.94 -0.47
CA GLU A 40 14.21 4.86 0.95
C GLU A 40 12.69 5.01 1.15
N ASN A 41 12.07 5.99 0.49
CA ASN A 41 10.63 6.20 0.56
C ASN A 41 9.83 4.99 0.03
N LEU A 42 10.26 4.41 -1.10
CA LEU A 42 9.64 3.22 -1.67
C LEU A 42 9.76 2.02 -0.72
N MET A 43 10.92 1.84 -0.07
CA MET A 43 11.09 0.78 0.93
C MET A 43 10.14 0.95 2.12
N LEU A 44 9.95 2.18 2.61
CA LEU A 44 9.00 2.48 3.68
C LEU A 44 7.55 2.23 3.25
N GLU A 45 7.19 2.62 2.03
CA GLU A 45 5.86 2.38 1.48
C GLU A 45 5.57 0.88 1.36
N ILE A 46 6.51 0.09 0.83
CA ILE A 46 6.39 -1.37 0.76
C ILE A 46 6.20 -1.98 2.16
N ALA A 47 6.99 -1.54 3.15
CA ALA A 47 6.86 -2.02 4.52
C ALA A 47 5.47 -1.70 5.11
N SER A 48 4.96 -0.49 4.85
CA SER A 48 3.62 -0.07 5.25
C SER A 48 2.52 -0.92 4.62
N ILE A 49 2.60 -1.16 3.30
CA ILE A 49 1.64 -2.01 2.57
C ILE A 49 1.65 -3.43 3.14
N LYS A 50 2.83 -4.01 3.39
CA LYS A 50 2.95 -5.36 3.99
C LYS A 50 2.28 -5.42 5.36
N ASN A 51 2.52 -4.45 6.23
CA ASN A 51 1.87 -4.39 7.54
C ASN A 51 0.34 -4.26 7.43
N ARG A 52 -0.14 -3.45 6.47
CA ARG A 52 -1.59 -3.34 6.21
C ARG A 52 -2.20 -4.65 5.74
N ILE A 53 -1.53 -5.38 4.86
CA ILE A 53 -1.99 -6.70 4.40
C ILE A 53 -2.12 -7.65 5.60
N LEU A 54 -1.11 -7.74 6.47
CA LEU A 54 -1.15 -8.60 7.64
C LEU A 54 -2.31 -8.24 8.59
N ASN A 55 -2.54 -6.94 8.82
CA ASN A 55 -3.66 -6.49 9.65
C ASN A 55 -5.02 -6.88 9.06
N VAL A 56 -5.20 -6.74 7.74
CA VAL A 56 -6.46 -7.10 7.08
C VAL A 56 -6.68 -8.62 7.11
N ILE A 57 -5.63 -9.42 6.93
CA ILE A 57 -5.69 -10.89 7.09
C ILE A 57 -6.18 -11.25 8.50
N ASP A 58 -5.57 -10.66 9.52
CA ASP A 58 -5.96 -10.89 10.93
C ASP A 58 -7.42 -10.48 11.19
N GLU A 59 -7.90 -9.40 10.59
CA GLU A 59 -9.30 -8.97 10.68
C GLU A 59 -10.26 -9.96 10.00
N VAL A 60 -9.91 -10.42 8.80
CA VAL A 60 -10.68 -11.45 8.07
C VAL A 60 -10.78 -12.72 8.91
N ASP A 61 -9.67 -13.23 9.43
CA ASP A 61 -9.64 -14.43 10.27
C ASP A 61 -10.52 -14.32 11.53
N ARG A 62 -10.51 -13.14 12.17
CA ARG A 62 -11.37 -12.87 13.33
C ARG A 62 -12.84 -12.85 12.94
N LEU A 63 -13.17 -12.20 11.82
CA LEU A 63 -14.54 -12.12 11.31
C LEU A 63 -15.06 -13.48 10.86
N GLU A 64 -14.24 -14.34 10.24
CA GLU A 64 -14.64 -15.71 9.88
C GLU A 64 -14.99 -16.56 11.10
N LYS A 65 -14.19 -16.46 12.17
CA LYS A 65 -14.48 -17.15 13.44
C LYS A 65 -15.79 -16.65 14.05
N LEU A 66 -16.05 -15.35 13.98
CA LEU A 66 -17.28 -14.74 14.50
C LEU A 66 -18.50 -15.13 13.66
N ASP A 67 -18.41 -15.02 12.34
CA ASP A 67 -19.43 -15.41 11.37
C ASP A 67 -19.83 -16.89 11.53
N LYS A 68 -18.85 -17.78 11.75
CA LYS A 68 -19.12 -19.19 12.10
C LYS A 68 -19.93 -19.33 13.39
N LYS A 69 -19.58 -18.60 14.47
CA LYS A 69 -20.31 -18.64 15.74
C LYS A 69 -21.74 -18.12 15.59
N LEU A 70 -21.93 -17.02 14.85
CA LEU A 70 -23.24 -16.44 14.63
C LEU A 70 -24.13 -17.32 13.76
N ARG A 71 -23.59 -18.01 12.75
CA ARG A 71 -24.34 -19.02 12.00
C ARG A 71 -24.84 -20.17 12.87
N ILE A 72 -24.01 -20.65 13.81
CA ILE A 72 -24.43 -21.69 14.76
C ILE A 72 -25.56 -21.15 15.64
N ARG A 73 -25.39 -19.95 16.20
CA ARG A 73 -26.41 -19.30 17.03
C ARG A 73 -27.73 -19.10 16.28
N LEU A 74 -27.67 -18.62 15.04
CA LEU A 74 -28.83 -18.44 14.18
C LEU A 74 -29.53 -19.79 13.93
N ALA A 75 -28.78 -20.84 13.61
CA ALA A 75 -29.34 -22.17 13.43
C ALA A 75 -29.99 -22.74 14.70
N GLU A 76 -29.45 -22.44 15.89
CA GLU A 76 -30.06 -22.82 17.17
C GLU A 76 -31.39 -22.11 17.41
N VAL A 77 -31.42 -20.77 17.25
CA VAL A 77 -32.65 -20.00 17.51
C VAL A 77 -33.72 -20.23 16.46
N SER A 78 -33.33 -20.51 15.22
CA SER A 78 -34.26 -20.87 14.14
C SER A 78 -34.79 -22.30 14.22
N ARG A 79 -34.24 -23.16 15.10
CA ARG A 79 -34.71 -24.55 15.26
C ARG A 79 -35.71 -24.70 16.41
N ASP A 80 -35.63 -23.87 17.44
CA ASP A 80 -36.38 -24.03 18.69
C ASP A 80 -37.33 -22.84 18.96
N PHE A 81 -38.40 -22.76 18.15
CA PHE A 81 -39.39 -21.69 18.19
C PHE A 81 -40.22 -21.62 19.49
N PHE A 82 -40.18 -22.65 20.32
CA PHE A 82 -40.84 -22.66 21.63
C PHE A 82 -39.97 -22.03 22.73
N LYS A 83 -38.65 -21.93 22.49
CA LYS A 83 -37.66 -21.44 23.47
C LYS A 83 -37.24 -19.99 23.22
N TYR A 84 -37.31 -19.52 21.98
CA TYR A 84 -36.83 -18.19 21.58
C TYR A 84 -37.96 -17.34 21.02
N THR A 85 -37.93 -16.05 21.33
CA THR A 85 -38.90 -15.08 20.83
C THR A 85 -38.60 -14.67 19.39
N GLU A 86 -39.57 -14.06 18.71
CA GLU A 86 -39.34 -13.44 17.40
C GLU A 86 -38.22 -12.39 17.45
N GLU A 87 -38.12 -11.65 18.54
CA GLU A 87 -37.08 -10.64 18.76
C GLU A 87 -35.69 -11.28 18.91
N ASP A 88 -35.58 -12.43 19.59
CA ASP A 88 -34.33 -13.18 19.68
C ASP A 88 -33.85 -13.69 18.31
N ILE A 89 -34.79 -14.18 17.49
CA ILE A 89 -34.51 -14.68 16.15
C ILE A 89 -34.06 -13.52 15.25
N LYS A 90 -34.79 -12.39 15.29
CA LYS A 90 -34.45 -11.20 14.53
C LYS A 90 -33.07 -10.67 14.90
N LYS A 91 -32.76 -10.58 16.20
CA LYS A 91 -31.46 -10.13 16.68
C LYS A 91 -30.33 -11.05 16.20
N ALA A 92 -30.50 -12.37 16.27
CA ALA A 92 -29.50 -13.30 15.78
C ALA A 92 -29.28 -13.19 14.26
N TYR A 93 -30.35 -12.91 13.50
CA TYR A 93 -30.27 -12.69 12.06
C TYR A 93 -29.52 -11.40 11.74
N ASP A 94 -29.87 -10.30 12.40
CA ASP A 94 -29.28 -8.98 12.19
C ASP A 94 -27.77 -9.01 12.53
N GLU A 95 -27.40 -9.60 13.67
CA GLU A 95 -25.98 -9.77 14.06
C GLU A 95 -25.20 -10.61 13.04
N ALA A 96 -25.77 -11.73 12.57
CA ALA A 96 -25.14 -12.56 11.55
C ALA A 96 -25.00 -11.83 10.21
N TYR A 97 -26.00 -11.03 9.84
CA TYR A 97 -26.01 -10.25 8.61
C TYR A 97 -24.93 -9.16 8.61
N GLU A 98 -24.82 -8.40 9.71
CA GLU A 98 -23.82 -7.35 9.86
C GLU A 98 -22.39 -7.90 9.77
N VAL A 99 -22.11 -9.00 10.48
CA VAL A 99 -20.78 -9.62 10.44
C VAL A 99 -20.47 -10.16 9.04
N ARG A 100 -21.46 -10.70 8.33
CA ARG A 100 -21.28 -11.19 6.96
C ARG A 100 -20.98 -10.07 5.97
N ILE A 101 -21.63 -8.92 6.09
CA ILE A 101 -21.30 -7.73 5.29
C ILE A 101 -19.85 -7.34 5.55
N LYS A 102 -19.49 -7.14 6.81
CA LYS A 102 -18.14 -6.70 7.21
C LYS A 102 -17.06 -7.68 6.75
N LEU A 103 -17.33 -8.99 6.85
CA LEU A 103 -16.42 -10.02 6.35
C LEU A 103 -16.23 -9.93 4.83
N THR A 104 -17.30 -9.68 4.08
CA THR A 104 -17.24 -9.53 2.62
C THR A 104 -16.41 -8.31 2.22
N GLU A 105 -16.65 -7.18 2.88
CA GLU A 105 -15.87 -5.95 2.67
C GLU A 105 -14.38 -6.18 2.93
N LYS A 106 -14.05 -6.84 4.04
CA LYS A 106 -12.66 -7.10 4.44
C LYS A 106 -11.95 -8.08 3.53
N LYS A 107 -12.65 -9.12 3.05
CA LYS A 107 -12.11 -10.03 2.02
C LYS A 107 -11.82 -9.32 0.70
N ASN A 108 -12.68 -8.39 0.29
CA ASN A 108 -12.44 -7.58 -0.89
C ASN A 108 -11.23 -6.66 -0.70
N GLU A 109 -11.11 -6.01 0.47
CA GLU A 109 -9.94 -5.20 0.83
C GLU A 109 -8.65 -6.04 0.80
N GLU A 110 -8.66 -7.23 1.39
CA GLU A 110 -7.52 -8.15 1.40
C GLU A 110 -7.09 -8.50 -0.03
N LYS A 111 -8.06 -8.85 -0.89
CA LYS A 111 -7.80 -9.21 -2.29
C LYS A 111 -7.16 -8.05 -3.04
N MET A 112 -7.70 -6.84 -2.91
CA MET A 112 -7.16 -5.65 -3.56
C MET A 112 -5.74 -5.32 -3.08
N LEU A 113 -5.47 -5.47 -1.78
CA LEU A 113 -4.13 -5.23 -1.23
C LEU A 113 -3.11 -6.28 -1.68
N ARG A 114 -3.53 -7.55 -1.79
CA ARG A 114 -2.67 -8.62 -2.33
C ARG A 114 -2.31 -8.37 -3.80
N GLU A 115 -3.28 -7.98 -4.63
CA GLU A 115 -3.03 -7.63 -6.04
C GLU A 115 -2.01 -6.50 -6.17
N LYS A 116 -2.13 -5.46 -5.35
CA LYS A 116 -1.16 -4.35 -5.27
C LYS A 116 0.22 -4.78 -4.78
N GLY A 117 0.31 -5.77 -3.89
CA GLY A 117 1.58 -6.27 -3.37
C GLY A 117 2.36 -7.19 -4.32
N THR A 118 1.73 -7.69 -5.38
CA THR A 118 2.34 -8.55 -6.42
C THR A 118 2.81 -7.81 -7.67
N THR A 119 2.44 -6.54 -7.84
CA THR A 119 2.83 -5.70 -8.99
C THR A 119 4.02 -4.83 -8.62
#